data_AF-A0A7K1B1D1-F1
#
_entry.id   AF-A0A7K1B1D1-F1
#
_cell.length_a   1.000
_cell.length_b   1.000
_cell.length_c   1.000
_cell.angle_alpha   90.00
_cell.angle_beta   90.00
_cell.angle_gamma   90.00
#
_symmetry.space_group_name_H-M   'P 1'
#
loop_
_entity.id
_entity.type
_entity.pdbx_description
1 polymer ?
#
loop_
_entity_poly.entity_id
_entity_poly.type
_entity_poly.pdbx_seq_one_letter_code
_entity_poly.pdbx_strand_id
1 'polypeptide(L)'
;LRFVDHPEPGPAWERFLAQPPEFAAHAVPTLSITGMYDDSSGGTLRNWRRFAANAPADVVASSHLVVGPWDHMGTHFGPGQVGELVFGPDATVDLPALRRDWLRHVLDGAPLPEFLRDRVMLYVAGSEHWVGAPSLEAATTGSADRWLRSVAGPMDVLHSGFVDDIAVDGPTATFTCDPHDLRTARLELLPRPAGSGPESPFHGQPMNSFVATQAGNDPTSSRFVLEIDGQGLVYTSTPLTEDLVVVGHPELHLHLVCDQPDVDLSVLVHEITPDGASIFLTSDLLRLSCRHLDGSHDWLVPGESTAIGFRGFKWCQRRVRAGSRLRVAVRHASSIQMNAYPHGRPADAPVARVQVLHDAARAPRLVLPLGDG
;
A
#
# COMPACT_ATOMS: atom_id res chain seq x y z
N LEU A 1 -0.42 22.91 17.46
CA LEU A 1 -0.42 21.43 17.49
C LEU A 1 0.95 20.99 17.02
N ARG A 2 1.68 20.17 17.78
CA ARG A 2 2.94 19.56 17.32
C ARG A 2 2.68 18.08 17.08
N PHE A 3 3.24 17.54 15.99
CA PHE A 3 3.03 16.13 15.62
C PHE A 3 3.45 15.16 16.74
N VAL A 4 4.55 15.49 17.43
CA VAL A 4 5.08 14.70 18.55
C VAL A 4 4.18 14.65 19.77
N ASP A 5 3.26 15.61 19.93
CA ASP A 5 2.33 15.65 21.06
C ASP A 5 1.00 14.93 20.73
N HIS A 6 0.77 14.58 19.46
CA HIS A 6 -0.44 13.94 18.96
C HIS A 6 -0.09 12.89 17.89
N PRO A 7 0.67 11.83 18.24
CA PRO A 7 1.15 10.85 17.27
C PRO A 7 0.04 9.99 16.66
N GLU A 8 -1.13 9.91 17.31
CA GLU A 8 -2.26 9.12 16.85
C GLU A 8 -3.08 9.84 15.76
N PRO A 9 -3.67 9.09 14.80
CA PRO A 9 -4.74 9.61 13.96
C PRO A 9 -5.95 10.04 14.80
N GLY A 10 -6.92 10.76 14.23
CA GLY A 10 -8.19 11.07 14.92
C GLY A 10 -8.48 12.56 15.07
N PRO A 11 -9.36 12.97 16.00
CA PRO A 11 -10.02 14.28 16.00
C PRO A 11 -9.08 15.49 15.99
N ALA A 12 -7.89 15.35 16.60
CA ALA A 12 -6.88 16.41 16.62
C ALA A 12 -6.38 16.77 15.20
N TRP A 13 -6.32 15.79 14.30
CA TRP A 13 -5.90 15.94 12.91
C TRP A 13 -7.06 16.14 11.96
N GLU A 14 -8.23 15.57 12.24
CA GLU A 14 -9.41 15.63 11.38
C GLU A 14 -9.83 17.06 11.04
N ARG A 15 -9.68 18.01 11.97
CA ARG A 15 -9.99 19.42 11.75
C ARG A 15 -9.16 20.10 10.65
N PHE A 16 -8.02 19.52 10.26
CA PHE A 16 -7.19 20.04 9.16
C PHE A 16 -7.60 19.48 7.80
N LEU A 17 -8.48 18.49 7.79
CA LEU A 17 -9.06 17.96 6.56
C LEU A 17 -10.31 18.78 6.22
N ALA A 18 -10.61 18.92 4.92
CA ALA A 18 -11.87 19.50 4.48
C ALA A 18 -13.07 18.75 5.09
N GLN A 19 -14.08 19.45 5.60
CA GLN A 19 -15.25 18.93 6.29
C GLN A 19 -16.44 18.79 5.33
N PRO A 20 -17.47 17.98 5.66
CA PRO A 20 -18.64 17.81 4.80
C PRO A 20 -19.30 19.12 4.33
N PRO A 21 -19.47 20.18 5.16
CA PRO A 21 -20.03 21.44 4.71
C PRO A 21 -19.14 22.17 3.68
N GLU A 22 -17.83 22.00 3.75
CA GLU A 22 -16.88 22.60 2.80
C GLU A 22 -16.96 21.91 1.44
N PHE A 23 -17.12 20.58 1.42
CA PHE A 23 -17.42 19.84 0.18
C PHE A 23 -18.79 20.20 -0.39
N ALA A 24 -19.82 20.34 0.45
CA ALA A 24 -21.17 20.70 0.01
C ALA A 24 -21.24 22.11 -0.60
N ALA A 25 -20.34 23.02 -0.20
CA ALA A 25 -20.21 24.35 -0.77
C ALA A 25 -19.34 24.39 -2.04
N HIS A 26 -18.78 23.25 -2.48
CA HIS A 26 -17.89 23.19 -3.63
C HIS A 26 -18.65 23.46 -4.92
N ALA A 27 -18.19 24.43 -5.70
CA ALA A 27 -18.89 24.93 -6.89
C ALA A 27 -18.16 24.66 -8.21
N VAL A 28 -16.97 24.04 -8.16
CA VAL A 28 -16.09 23.88 -9.33
C VAL A 28 -15.74 22.41 -9.54
N PRO A 29 -15.84 21.89 -10.77
CA PRO A 29 -15.37 20.55 -11.09
C PRO A 29 -13.89 20.35 -10.75
N THR A 30 -13.54 19.15 -10.29
CA THR A 30 -12.21 18.82 -9.82
C THR A 30 -11.60 17.71 -10.69
N LEU A 31 -10.34 17.91 -11.10
CA LEU A 31 -9.50 16.85 -11.65
C LEU A 31 -8.48 16.44 -10.58
N SER A 32 -8.59 15.21 -10.09
CA SER A 32 -7.63 14.61 -9.16
C SER A 32 -6.71 13.65 -9.92
N ILE A 33 -5.41 13.73 -9.67
CA ILE A 33 -4.40 12.87 -10.32
C ILE A 33 -3.50 12.27 -9.24
N THR A 34 -3.28 10.97 -9.29
CA THR A 34 -2.31 10.27 -8.44
C THR A 34 -1.77 9.03 -9.18
N GLY A 35 -0.95 8.23 -8.53
CA GLY A 35 -0.42 7.00 -9.10
C GLY A 35 -0.38 5.84 -8.12
N MET A 36 -0.30 4.61 -8.64
CA MET A 36 -0.16 3.40 -7.84
C MET A 36 1.09 3.43 -6.94
N TYR A 37 2.19 4.00 -7.46
CA TYR A 37 3.48 4.11 -6.79
C TYR A 37 3.73 5.50 -6.17
N ASP A 38 2.68 6.33 -6.09
CA ASP A 38 2.71 7.64 -5.42
C ASP A 38 2.54 7.45 -3.91
N ASP A 39 3.44 8.05 -3.13
CA ASP A 39 3.42 8.04 -1.66
C ASP A 39 2.21 8.79 -1.10
N SER A 40 1.67 9.73 -1.86
CA SER A 40 0.54 10.58 -1.50
C SER A 40 -0.82 9.98 -1.91
N SER A 41 -0.82 8.84 -2.62
CA SER A 41 -2.03 8.20 -3.16
C SER A 41 -3.10 7.91 -2.11
N GLY A 42 -2.73 7.44 -0.91
CA GLY A 42 -3.68 7.20 0.16
C GLY A 42 -4.46 8.46 0.56
N GLY A 43 -3.77 9.60 0.64
CA GLY A 43 -4.37 10.91 0.91
C GLY A 43 -5.27 11.38 -0.23
N THR A 44 -4.80 11.27 -1.46
CA THR A 44 -5.55 11.69 -2.66
C THR A 44 -6.85 10.89 -2.82
N LEU A 45 -6.79 9.56 -2.70
CA LEU A 45 -7.97 8.69 -2.82
C LEU A 45 -8.93 8.87 -1.66
N ARG A 46 -8.43 9.07 -0.43
CA ARG A 46 -9.27 9.42 0.72
C ARG A 46 -9.99 10.76 0.50
N ASN A 47 -9.30 11.78 0.00
CA ASN A 47 -9.91 13.07 -0.31
C ASN A 47 -10.96 12.94 -1.42
N TRP A 48 -10.65 12.20 -2.49
CA TRP A 48 -11.59 11.94 -3.58
C TRP A 48 -12.88 11.27 -3.09
N ARG A 49 -12.80 10.24 -2.25
CA ARG A 49 -14.00 9.60 -1.67
C ARG A 49 -14.85 10.57 -0.87
N ARG A 50 -14.22 11.42 -0.05
CA ARG A 50 -14.93 12.43 0.75
C ARG A 50 -15.57 13.50 -0.13
N PHE A 51 -14.87 13.94 -1.17
CA PHE A 51 -15.41 14.83 -2.20
C PHE A 51 -16.62 14.19 -2.90
N ALA A 52 -16.49 12.99 -3.44
CA ALA A 52 -17.55 12.30 -4.17
C ALA A 52 -18.80 12.02 -3.31
N ALA A 53 -18.63 11.80 -2.00
CA ALA A 53 -19.72 11.56 -1.08
C ALA A 53 -20.45 12.82 -0.58
N ASN A 54 -19.81 14.00 -0.64
CA ASN A 54 -20.33 15.20 0.05
C ASN A 54 -20.50 16.43 -0.86
N ALA A 55 -19.89 16.46 -2.05
CA ALA A 55 -20.04 17.57 -2.99
C ALA A 55 -21.35 17.48 -3.81
N PRO A 56 -21.83 18.60 -4.39
CA PRO A 56 -23.02 18.61 -5.24
C PRO A 56 -22.92 17.60 -6.40
N ALA A 57 -24.03 16.91 -6.69
CA ALA A 57 -24.05 15.80 -7.64
C ALA A 57 -23.61 16.20 -9.06
N ASP A 58 -23.97 17.40 -9.51
CA ASP A 58 -23.56 17.98 -10.80
C ASP A 58 -22.05 18.28 -10.84
N VAL A 59 -21.48 18.77 -9.74
CA VAL A 59 -20.04 18.98 -9.60
C VAL A 59 -19.29 17.66 -9.60
N VAL A 60 -19.79 16.65 -8.88
CA VAL A 60 -19.21 15.29 -8.84
C VAL A 60 -19.30 14.60 -10.19
N ALA A 61 -20.42 14.75 -10.90
CA ALA A 61 -20.63 14.20 -12.24
C ALA A 61 -19.71 14.83 -13.29
N SER A 62 -19.35 16.09 -13.08
CA SER A 62 -18.40 16.82 -13.94
C SER A 62 -16.95 16.66 -13.50
N SER A 63 -16.64 15.90 -12.45
CA SER A 63 -15.28 15.76 -11.91
C SER A 63 -14.65 14.43 -12.28
N HIS A 64 -13.32 14.40 -12.38
CA HIS A 64 -12.57 13.23 -12.81
C HIS A 64 -11.41 12.86 -11.86
N LEU A 65 -11.13 11.56 -11.77
CA LEU A 65 -9.98 10.99 -11.09
C LEU A 65 -9.13 10.20 -12.10
N VAL A 66 -7.82 10.44 -12.10
CA VAL A 66 -6.86 9.69 -12.91
C VAL A 66 -5.85 9.03 -11.97
N VAL A 67 -5.72 7.70 -12.06
CA VAL A 67 -4.71 6.92 -11.35
C VAL A 67 -3.83 6.22 -12.37
N GLY A 68 -2.61 6.71 -12.57
CA GLY A 68 -1.64 6.09 -13.47
C GLY A 68 -0.66 5.16 -12.74
N PRO A 69 0.29 4.53 -13.46
CA PRO A 69 1.32 3.70 -12.86
C PRO A 69 2.51 4.55 -12.39
N TRP A 70 2.24 5.73 -11.82
CA TRP A 70 3.25 6.75 -11.55
C TRP A 70 3.69 6.76 -10.09
N ASP A 71 4.94 7.18 -9.89
CA ASP A 71 5.41 7.66 -8.59
C ASP A 71 5.04 9.13 -8.37
N HIS A 72 5.47 9.71 -7.25
CA HIS A 72 5.15 11.08 -6.87
C HIS A 72 5.50 12.09 -7.96
N MET A 73 6.72 12.05 -8.50
CA MET A 73 7.14 12.96 -9.57
C MET A 73 6.44 12.62 -10.90
N GLY A 74 6.17 11.36 -11.14
CA GLY A 74 5.42 10.89 -12.30
C GLY A 74 3.99 11.46 -12.35
N THR A 75 3.35 11.75 -11.21
CA THR A 75 2.06 12.46 -11.20
C THR A 75 2.13 13.88 -11.80
N HIS A 76 3.32 14.44 -11.98
CA HIS A 76 3.53 15.72 -12.64
C HIS A 76 3.72 15.62 -14.15
N PHE A 77 4.19 14.49 -14.68
CA PHE A 77 4.63 14.41 -16.09
C PHE A 77 4.05 13.22 -16.87
N GLY A 78 3.54 12.23 -16.17
CA GLY A 78 2.97 11.00 -16.71
C GLY A 78 3.96 10.13 -17.49
N PRO A 79 5.13 9.77 -16.94
CA PRO A 79 6.08 8.91 -17.63
C PRO A 79 5.56 7.47 -17.73
N GLY A 80 6.00 6.74 -18.76
CA GLY A 80 5.78 5.31 -18.91
C GLY A 80 6.75 4.42 -18.12
N GLN A 81 7.33 4.93 -17.02
CA GLN A 81 8.31 4.19 -16.23
C GLN A 81 8.34 4.68 -14.77
N VAL A 82 8.55 3.74 -13.82
CA VAL A 82 8.89 4.02 -12.41
C VAL A 82 10.03 3.09 -11.99
N GLY A 83 11.16 3.67 -11.58
CA GLY A 83 12.36 2.90 -11.30
C GLY A 83 12.77 2.07 -12.53
N GLU A 84 12.89 0.75 -12.35
CA GLU A 84 13.21 -0.19 -13.43
C GLU A 84 11.95 -0.75 -14.14
N LEU A 85 10.74 -0.44 -13.66
CA LEU A 85 9.50 -0.89 -14.30
C LEU A 85 9.18 0.01 -15.48
N VAL A 86 9.31 -0.54 -16.68
CA VAL A 86 8.84 0.07 -17.93
C VAL A 86 7.44 -0.45 -18.24
N PHE A 87 6.50 0.47 -18.43
CA PHE A 87 5.11 0.16 -18.78
C PHE A 87 4.90 0.21 -20.29
N GLY A 88 3.74 -0.25 -20.74
CA GLY A 88 3.29 -0.12 -22.12
C GLY A 88 3.26 1.35 -22.60
N PRO A 89 3.28 1.57 -23.92
CA PRO A 89 3.34 2.93 -24.50
C PRO A 89 2.21 3.84 -24.01
N ASP A 90 1.03 3.28 -23.79
CA ASP A 90 -0.17 4.00 -23.35
C ASP A 90 -0.08 4.51 -21.90
N ALA A 91 0.88 4.03 -21.10
CA ALA A 91 1.14 4.57 -19.76
C ALA A 91 1.66 6.00 -19.80
N THR A 92 2.27 6.41 -20.91
CA THR A 92 2.81 7.76 -21.08
C THR A 92 1.68 8.72 -21.41
N VAL A 93 1.41 9.65 -20.51
CA VAL A 93 0.38 10.67 -20.66
C VAL A 93 1.00 12.04 -20.44
N ASP A 94 0.83 12.97 -21.37
CA ASP A 94 1.25 14.37 -21.18
C ASP A 94 0.32 15.05 -20.15
N LEU A 95 0.63 14.87 -18.86
CA LEU A 95 -0.14 15.43 -17.75
C LEU A 95 -0.13 16.97 -17.71
N PRO A 96 0.93 17.68 -18.12
CA PRO A 96 0.87 19.12 -18.35
C PRO A 96 -0.18 19.51 -19.41
N ALA A 97 -0.23 18.81 -20.54
CA ALA A 97 -1.25 19.05 -21.56
C ALA A 97 -2.66 18.71 -21.04
N LEU A 98 -2.84 17.55 -20.41
CA LEU A 98 -4.12 17.14 -19.83
C LEU A 98 -4.66 18.18 -18.84
N ARG A 99 -3.82 18.70 -17.93
CA ARG A 99 -4.23 19.75 -16.98
C ARG A 99 -4.61 21.05 -17.67
N ARG A 100 -3.84 21.48 -18.67
CA ARG A 100 -4.15 22.68 -19.46
C ARG A 100 -5.49 22.53 -20.18
N ASP A 101 -5.71 21.39 -20.83
CA ASP A 101 -6.90 21.17 -21.65
C ASP A 101 -8.14 20.93 -20.77
N TRP A 102 -7.97 20.31 -19.60
CA TRP A 102 -8.98 20.29 -18.54
C TRP A 102 -9.36 21.69 -18.05
N LEU A 103 -8.38 22.57 -17.78
CA LEU A 103 -8.67 23.94 -17.36
C LEU A 103 -9.41 24.73 -18.45
N ARG A 104 -9.07 24.54 -19.73
CA ARG A 104 -9.82 25.13 -20.85
C ARG A 104 -11.26 24.60 -20.93
N HIS A 105 -11.47 23.31 -20.65
CA HIS A 105 -12.81 22.75 -20.57
C HIS A 105 -13.64 23.45 -19.47
N VAL A 106 -13.08 23.57 -18.27
CA VAL A 106 -13.78 24.15 -17.10
C VAL A 106 -13.96 25.66 -17.21
N LEU A 107 -12.96 26.40 -17.71
CA LEU A 107 -12.95 27.86 -17.71
C LEU A 107 -13.49 28.48 -19.00
N ASP A 108 -13.21 27.85 -20.16
CA ASP A 108 -13.50 28.42 -21.48
C ASP A 108 -14.59 27.64 -22.23
N GLY A 109 -15.14 26.58 -21.64
CA GLY A 109 -16.16 25.72 -22.28
C GLY A 109 -15.62 24.91 -23.46
N ALA A 110 -14.31 24.69 -23.55
CA ALA A 110 -13.72 23.81 -24.56
C ALA A 110 -14.24 22.36 -24.40
N PRO A 111 -14.15 21.52 -25.45
CA PRO A 111 -14.50 20.10 -25.31
C PRO A 111 -13.71 19.40 -24.19
N LEU A 112 -14.35 18.44 -23.52
CA LEU A 112 -13.68 17.59 -22.52
C LEU A 112 -12.54 16.81 -23.21
N PRO A 113 -11.34 16.72 -22.61
CA PRO A 113 -10.26 15.89 -23.14
C PRO A 113 -10.73 14.44 -23.34
N GLU A 114 -10.52 13.88 -24.53
CA GLU A 114 -10.96 12.51 -24.90
C GLU A 114 -10.44 11.44 -23.93
N PHE A 115 -9.26 11.65 -23.34
CA PHE A 115 -8.69 10.78 -22.32
C PHE A 115 -9.62 10.60 -21.11
N LEU A 116 -10.37 11.63 -20.72
CA LEU A 116 -11.29 11.65 -19.57
C LEU A 116 -12.68 11.11 -19.96
N ARG A 117 -12.71 9.99 -20.69
CA ARG A 117 -13.94 9.36 -21.20
C ARG A 117 -14.87 8.81 -20.11
N ASP A 118 -14.32 8.53 -18.93
CA ASP A 118 -15.05 8.12 -17.73
C ASP A 118 -14.67 9.00 -16.53
N ARG A 119 -15.46 8.92 -15.45
CA ARG A 119 -15.20 9.66 -14.21
C ARG A 119 -13.91 9.23 -13.54
N VAL A 120 -13.58 7.95 -13.61
CA VAL A 120 -12.35 7.40 -13.06
C VAL A 120 -11.59 6.69 -14.17
N MET A 121 -10.35 7.11 -14.41
CA MET A 121 -9.45 6.48 -15.35
C MET A 121 -8.31 5.82 -14.58
N LEU A 122 -8.14 4.51 -14.75
CA LEU A 122 -7.12 3.70 -14.08
C LEU A 122 -6.22 3.03 -15.11
N TYR A 123 -4.91 3.17 -15.00
CA TYR A 123 -3.98 2.35 -15.78
C TYR A 123 -3.71 1.02 -15.07
N VAL A 124 -4.21 -0.09 -15.61
CA VAL A 124 -3.98 -1.42 -15.04
C VAL A 124 -2.62 -1.92 -15.49
N ALA A 125 -1.61 -1.76 -14.64
CA ALA A 125 -0.25 -2.25 -14.90
C ALA A 125 -0.26 -3.77 -15.09
N GLY A 126 0.63 -4.33 -15.92
CA GLY A 126 0.60 -5.75 -16.28
C GLY A 126 -0.41 -6.09 -17.37
N SER A 127 -1.58 -5.44 -17.41
CA SER A 127 -2.51 -5.44 -18.57
C SER A 127 -2.14 -4.40 -19.62
N GLU A 128 -1.42 -3.37 -19.20
CA GLU A 128 -0.86 -2.29 -20.03
C GLU A 128 -1.90 -1.46 -20.79
N HIS A 129 -3.02 -1.14 -20.14
CA HIS A 129 -4.05 -0.28 -20.73
C HIS A 129 -4.85 0.50 -19.68
N TRP A 130 -5.58 1.51 -20.15
CA TRP A 130 -6.47 2.34 -19.33
C TRP A 130 -7.89 1.77 -19.27
N VAL A 131 -8.39 1.52 -18.07
CA VAL A 131 -9.78 1.15 -17.78
C VAL A 131 -10.53 2.39 -17.26
N GLY A 132 -11.74 2.59 -17.78
CA GLY A 132 -12.66 3.62 -17.31
C GLY A 132 -13.69 3.04 -16.35
N ALA A 133 -14.06 3.78 -15.32
CA ALA A 133 -15.08 3.39 -14.36
C ALA A 133 -15.95 4.58 -13.93
N PRO A 134 -17.24 4.34 -13.60
CA PRO A 134 -18.15 5.40 -13.17
C PRO A 134 -17.84 5.89 -11.75
N SER A 135 -17.12 5.13 -10.93
CA SER A 135 -16.60 5.51 -9.62
C SER A 135 -15.36 4.69 -9.27
N LEU A 136 -14.63 5.10 -8.22
CA LEU A 136 -13.46 4.36 -7.75
C LEU A 136 -13.87 2.97 -7.23
N GLU A 137 -15.00 2.89 -6.55
CA GLU A 137 -15.56 1.67 -5.98
C GLU A 137 -16.08 0.72 -7.08
N ALA A 138 -16.62 1.26 -8.18
CA ALA A 138 -17.10 0.47 -9.30
C ALA A 138 -15.98 -0.19 -10.12
N ALA A 139 -14.73 0.26 -9.94
CA ALA A 139 -13.57 -0.38 -10.56
C ALA A 139 -13.20 -1.72 -9.90
N THR A 140 -13.66 -1.97 -8.67
CA THR A 140 -13.53 -3.26 -8.00
C THR A 140 -14.79 -4.08 -8.26
N THR A 141 -14.67 -5.16 -9.03
CA THR A 141 -15.80 -5.98 -9.50
C THR A 141 -15.98 -7.27 -8.70
N GLY A 142 -15.03 -7.61 -7.82
CA GLY A 142 -15.14 -8.77 -6.94
C GLY A 142 -14.03 -8.83 -5.88
N SER A 143 -13.90 -9.99 -5.25
CA SER A 143 -12.84 -10.27 -4.29
C SER A 143 -12.41 -11.73 -4.34
N ALA A 144 -11.13 -11.98 -4.06
CA ALA A 144 -10.58 -13.31 -3.89
C ALA A 144 -9.92 -13.45 -2.53
N ASP A 145 -10.28 -14.50 -1.79
CA ASP A 145 -9.62 -14.84 -0.54
C ASP A 145 -8.38 -15.70 -0.82
N ARG A 146 -7.29 -15.43 -0.09
CA ARG A 146 -6.07 -16.21 -0.06
C ARG A 146 -5.65 -16.43 1.39
N TRP A 147 -5.28 -17.65 1.74
CA TRP A 147 -4.92 -18.02 3.11
C TRP A 147 -3.42 -18.18 3.23
N LEU A 148 -2.84 -17.61 4.29
CA LEU A 148 -1.44 -17.77 4.58
C LEU A 148 -1.27 -18.99 5.48
N ARG A 149 -0.45 -19.96 5.05
CA ARG A 149 -0.11 -21.13 5.84
C ARG A 149 1.37 -21.09 6.20
N SER A 150 1.65 -21.25 7.48
CA SER A 150 3.00 -21.34 8.02
C SER A 150 3.60 -22.74 7.83
N VAL A 151 4.91 -22.81 8.06
CA VAL A 151 5.67 -24.06 8.17
C VAL A 151 6.42 -24.08 9.50
N ALA A 152 6.95 -25.25 9.89
CA ALA A 152 7.73 -25.35 11.11
C ALA A 152 9.10 -24.67 10.95
N GLY A 153 9.51 -23.94 11.98
CA GLY A 153 10.80 -23.25 12.04
C GLY A 153 10.74 -21.78 11.60
N PRO A 154 11.90 -21.10 11.54
CA PRO A 154 12.00 -19.73 11.04
C PRO A 154 11.54 -19.63 9.58
N MET A 155 10.84 -18.55 9.25
CA MET A 155 10.33 -18.31 7.90
C MET A 155 11.02 -17.10 7.27
N ASP A 156 11.55 -17.31 6.07
CA ASP A 156 12.18 -16.29 5.25
C ASP A 156 11.87 -16.56 3.76
N VAL A 157 12.55 -15.87 2.85
CA VAL A 157 12.33 -16.05 1.41
C VAL A 157 12.76 -17.43 0.87
N LEU A 158 13.67 -18.13 1.56
CA LEU A 158 14.17 -19.46 1.18
C LEU A 158 13.37 -20.57 1.86
N HIS A 159 12.78 -20.29 3.03
CA HIS A 159 11.95 -21.18 3.83
C HIS A 159 10.57 -20.57 4.07
N SER A 160 9.92 -20.13 2.99
CA SER A 160 8.64 -19.44 3.11
C SER A 160 7.51 -20.40 3.49
N GLY A 161 6.48 -19.84 4.12
CA GLY A 161 5.16 -20.43 4.16
C GLY A 161 4.48 -20.36 2.78
N PHE A 162 3.22 -20.74 2.74
CA PHE A 162 2.43 -20.81 1.52
C PHE A 162 1.30 -19.80 1.52
N VAL A 163 0.96 -19.31 0.33
CA VAL A 163 -0.29 -18.60 0.07
C VAL A 163 -1.18 -19.57 -0.71
N ASP A 164 -2.24 -20.05 -0.07
CA ASP A 164 -3.13 -21.10 -0.56
C ASP A 164 -4.52 -20.51 -0.93
N ASP A 165 -5.25 -21.18 -1.83
CA ASP A 165 -6.62 -20.79 -2.21
C ASP A 165 -7.69 -21.25 -1.23
N ILE A 166 -7.31 -22.05 -0.22
CA ILE A 166 -8.18 -22.53 0.85
C ILE A 166 -7.44 -22.47 2.18
N ALA A 167 -8.17 -22.32 3.27
CA ALA A 167 -7.61 -22.42 4.61
C ALA A 167 -7.09 -23.84 4.87
N VAL A 168 -5.82 -23.93 5.25
CA VAL A 168 -5.17 -25.18 5.63
C VAL A 168 -4.42 -24.96 6.94
N ASP A 169 -4.53 -25.92 7.85
CA ASP A 169 -3.82 -25.87 9.13
C ASP A 169 -2.31 -25.71 8.95
N GLY A 170 -1.72 -24.82 9.74
CA GLY A 170 -0.29 -24.65 9.89
C GLY A 170 0.12 -24.51 11.36
N PRO A 171 1.39 -24.75 11.70
CA PRO A 171 1.89 -24.50 13.06
C PRO A 171 1.85 -23.01 13.40
N THR A 172 1.67 -22.64 14.67
CA THR A 172 1.84 -21.24 15.08
C THR A 172 3.25 -20.76 14.71
N ALA A 173 3.32 -19.70 13.90
CA ALA A 173 4.58 -19.12 13.46
C ALA A 173 4.99 -18.01 14.42
N THR A 174 6.27 -17.94 14.77
CA THR A 174 6.79 -16.97 15.75
C THR A 174 7.94 -16.17 15.13
N PHE A 175 7.96 -14.86 15.37
CA PHE A 175 9.07 -13.99 14.99
C PHE A 175 9.31 -12.93 16.08
N THR A 176 10.44 -12.24 15.97
CA THR A 176 10.88 -11.24 16.95
C THR A 176 10.84 -9.85 16.35
N CYS A 177 10.19 -8.91 17.01
CA CYS A 177 10.30 -7.49 16.72
C CYS A 177 11.36 -6.88 17.64
N ASP A 178 12.59 -6.74 17.14
CA ASP A 178 13.70 -6.16 17.89
C ASP A 178 13.99 -4.72 17.39
N PRO A 179 13.63 -3.68 18.17
CA PRO A 179 13.89 -2.29 17.81
C PRO A 179 15.37 -1.90 17.90
N HIS A 180 16.22 -2.72 18.53
CA HIS A 180 17.65 -2.52 18.63
C HIS A 180 18.41 -3.17 17.47
N ASP A 181 17.73 -3.95 16.63
CA ASP A 181 18.33 -4.55 15.47
C ASP A 181 18.57 -3.52 14.37
N LEU A 182 19.86 -3.26 14.11
CA LEU A 182 20.30 -2.24 13.18
C LEU A 182 20.37 -2.71 11.73
N ARG A 183 19.98 -3.95 11.38
CA ARG A 183 20.09 -4.44 10.00
C ARG A 183 19.27 -3.61 9.02
N THR A 184 18.00 -3.32 9.34
CA THR A 184 17.17 -2.46 8.48
C THR A 184 17.79 -1.05 8.38
N ALA A 185 18.20 -0.47 9.50
CA ALA A 185 18.85 0.84 9.51
C ALA A 185 20.15 0.88 8.69
N ARG A 186 20.97 -0.18 8.75
CA ARG A 186 22.19 -0.30 7.95
C ARG A 186 21.88 -0.36 6.46
N LEU A 187 20.85 -1.11 6.05
CA LEU A 187 20.39 -1.12 4.65
C LEU A 187 19.95 0.27 4.21
N GLU A 188 19.23 0.99 5.07
CA GLU A 188 18.74 2.34 4.76
C GLU A 188 19.85 3.38 4.60
N LEU A 189 20.98 3.16 5.28
CA LEU A 189 22.18 4.00 5.13
C LEU A 189 23.05 3.66 3.91
N LEU A 190 22.78 2.54 3.21
CA LEU A 190 23.49 2.21 1.98
C LEU A 190 23.01 3.12 0.84
N PRO A 191 23.94 3.75 0.08
CA PRO A 191 23.57 4.56 -1.06
C PRO A 191 23.00 3.67 -2.17
N ARG A 192 22.01 4.18 -2.89
CA ARG A 192 21.54 3.54 -4.12
C ARG A 192 22.48 3.85 -5.28
N PRO A 193 22.63 2.94 -6.26
CA PRO A 193 23.25 3.28 -7.54
C PRO A 193 22.59 4.53 -8.15
N ALA A 194 23.38 5.42 -8.74
CA ALA A 194 22.84 6.59 -9.44
C ALA A 194 21.82 6.16 -10.51
N GLY A 195 20.66 6.84 -10.56
CA GLY A 195 19.58 6.52 -11.50
C GLY A 195 18.71 5.31 -11.13
N SER A 196 18.92 4.66 -9.97
CA SER A 196 18.16 3.46 -9.59
C SER A 196 16.86 3.72 -8.82
N GLY A 197 16.39 4.96 -8.67
CA GLY A 197 15.14 5.27 -7.96
C GLY A 197 14.62 6.66 -8.29
N PRO A 198 13.39 7.01 -7.87
CA PRO A 198 12.84 8.32 -8.13
C PRO A 198 13.72 9.39 -7.47
N GLU A 199 14.33 10.23 -8.29
CA GLU A 199 15.05 11.41 -7.83
C GLU A 199 14.03 12.39 -7.26
N SER A 200 13.67 12.22 -5.98
CA SER A 200 12.93 13.23 -5.26
C SER A 200 13.88 14.40 -4.98
N PRO A 201 13.64 15.61 -5.51
CA PRO A 201 14.49 16.77 -5.24
C PRO A 201 14.49 17.17 -3.75
N PHE A 202 13.59 16.61 -2.94
CA PHE A 202 13.53 16.80 -1.49
C PHE A 202 14.47 15.87 -0.71
N HIS A 203 14.98 14.80 -1.33
CA HIS A 203 15.91 13.85 -0.71
C HIS A 203 17.28 13.97 -1.39
N GLY A 204 18.22 14.64 -0.73
CA GLY A 204 19.53 14.98 -1.30
C GLY A 204 20.41 13.79 -1.73
N GLN A 205 20.11 12.56 -1.29
CA GLN A 205 20.71 11.33 -1.82
C GLN A 205 19.67 10.21 -1.93
N PRO A 206 19.75 9.36 -2.98
CA PRO A 206 18.88 8.20 -3.10
C PRO A 206 19.29 7.15 -2.06
N MET A 207 18.47 7.02 -1.02
CA MET A 207 18.64 6.02 0.04
C MET A 207 17.76 4.80 -0.20
N ASN A 208 18.18 3.63 0.30
CA ASN A 208 17.21 2.56 0.51
C ASN A 208 16.28 3.05 1.62
N SER A 209 14.98 3.10 1.39
CA SER A 209 14.04 3.57 2.39
C SER A 209 12.97 2.53 2.55
N PHE A 210 12.83 1.99 3.76
CA PHE A 210 11.78 1.04 4.04
C PHE A 210 10.41 1.71 3.91
N VAL A 211 10.29 2.96 4.37
CA VAL A 211 9.08 3.77 4.21
C VAL A 211 8.74 4.02 2.74
N ALA A 212 9.73 4.37 1.90
CA ALA A 212 9.51 4.58 0.47
C ALA A 212 9.19 3.27 -0.27
N THR A 213 9.73 2.14 0.18
CA THR A 213 9.38 0.81 -0.35
C THR A 213 7.91 0.49 -0.04
N GLN A 214 7.45 0.74 1.18
CA GLN A 214 6.03 0.65 1.54
C GLN A 214 5.16 1.64 0.74
N ALA A 215 5.72 2.79 0.36
CA ALA A 215 5.01 3.72 -0.52
C ALA A 215 4.99 3.26 -2.00
N GLY A 216 5.74 2.23 -2.38
CA GLY A 216 5.82 1.73 -3.75
C GLY A 216 6.80 2.49 -4.65
N ASN A 217 7.53 3.48 -4.12
CA ASN A 217 8.47 4.33 -4.87
C ASN A 217 9.66 3.55 -5.43
N ASP A 218 9.91 2.34 -4.92
CA ASP A 218 10.94 1.44 -5.39
C ASP A 218 10.35 0.08 -5.76
N PRO A 219 9.59 0.02 -6.87
CA PRO A 219 8.66 -1.07 -7.09
C PRO A 219 9.34 -2.38 -7.47
N THR A 220 10.65 -2.39 -7.77
CA THR A 220 11.41 -3.63 -8.06
C THR A 220 12.27 -4.13 -6.90
N SER A 221 12.34 -3.38 -5.79
CA SER A 221 13.21 -3.75 -4.67
C SER A 221 12.54 -4.74 -3.72
N SER A 222 13.22 -5.86 -3.51
CA SER A 222 12.84 -6.86 -2.50
C SER A 222 13.73 -6.83 -1.26
N ARG A 223 14.61 -5.83 -1.11
CA ARG A 223 15.68 -5.81 -0.09
C ARG A 223 15.14 -6.06 1.32
N PHE A 224 14.07 -5.36 1.70
CA PHE A 224 13.49 -5.46 3.04
C PHE A 224 12.69 -6.76 3.29
N VAL A 225 12.39 -7.52 2.24
CA VAL A 225 11.79 -8.87 2.36
C VAL A 225 12.89 -9.93 2.42
N LEU A 226 13.97 -9.76 1.66
CA LEU A 226 15.14 -10.65 1.67
C LEU A 226 15.86 -10.62 3.03
N GLU A 227 15.95 -9.44 3.65
CA GLU A 227 16.68 -9.20 4.90
C GLU A 227 15.80 -9.31 6.15
N ILE A 228 14.72 -10.11 6.09
CA ILE A 228 13.77 -10.25 7.18
C ILE A 228 14.41 -10.92 8.42
N ASP A 229 15.30 -11.90 8.19
CA ASP A 229 16.14 -12.64 9.14
C ASP A 229 15.64 -12.61 10.61
N GLY A 230 14.59 -13.40 10.86
CA GLY A 230 13.95 -13.61 12.16
C GLY A 230 12.94 -12.53 12.60
N GLN A 231 12.84 -11.41 11.89
CA GLN A 231 11.96 -10.28 12.21
C GLN A 231 10.64 -10.24 11.44
N GLY A 232 10.18 -11.40 10.98
CA GLY A 232 8.90 -11.52 10.31
C GLY A 232 8.70 -12.90 9.69
N LEU A 233 7.64 -12.99 8.90
CA LEU A 233 7.17 -14.20 8.26
C LEU A 233 6.96 -13.92 6.77
N VAL A 234 7.49 -14.78 5.91
CA VAL A 234 7.30 -14.71 4.46
C VAL A 234 6.46 -15.88 3.98
N TYR A 235 5.46 -15.60 3.15
CA TYR A 235 4.59 -16.57 2.51
C TYR A 235 4.67 -16.40 1.00
N THR A 236 4.77 -17.49 0.24
CA THR A 236 4.80 -17.44 -1.22
C THR A 236 3.81 -18.44 -1.80
N SER A 237 2.99 -18.04 -2.78
CA SER A 237 2.09 -18.95 -3.47
C SER A 237 2.86 -19.94 -4.37
N THR A 238 2.17 -21.00 -4.80
CA THR A 238 2.51 -21.67 -6.06
C THR A 238 2.36 -20.69 -7.23
N PRO A 239 2.97 -20.96 -8.40
CA PRO A 239 2.70 -20.14 -9.58
C PRO A 239 1.19 -20.10 -9.84
N LEU A 240 0.64 -18.91 -10.07
CA LEU A 240 -0.77 -18.74 -10.39
C LEU A 240 -1.09 -19.48 -11.69
N THR A 241 -2.21 -20.19 -11.72
CA THR A 241 -2.66 -20.92 -12.92
C THR A 241 -3.35 -20.01 -13.93
N GLU A 242 -3.85 -18.86 -13.49
CA GLU A 242 -4.53 -17.85 -14.29
C GLU A 242 -4.09 -16.44 -13.88
N ASP A 243 -4.36 -15.46 -14.73
CA ASP A 243 -4.10 -14.06 -14.43
C ASP A 243 -4.97 -13.60 -13.25
N LEU A 244 -4.38 -12.83 -12.34
CA LEU A 244 -5.07 -12.23 -11.20
C LEU A 244 -5.01 -10.71 -11.32
N VAL A 245 -6.14 -10.09 -11.61
CA VAL A 245 -6.25 -8.64 -11.76
C VAL A 245 -6.69 -8.01 -10.45
N VAL A 246 -5.76 -7.38 -9.75
CA VAL A 246 -6.02 -6.73 -8.46
C VAL A 246 -6.29 -5.25 -8.69
N VAL A 247 -7.51 -4.79 -8.36
CA VAL A 247 -7.94 -3.39 -8.46
C VAL A 247 -8.68 -3.00 -7.19
N GLY A 248 -8.01 -2.31 -6.27
CA GLY A 248 -8.60 -1.89 -5.00
C GLY A 248 -7.62 -1.79 -3.84
N HIS A 249 -8.16 -1.72 -2.62
CA HIS A 249 -7.39 -1.89 -1.37
C HIS A 249 -7.52 -3.32 -0.86
N PRO A 250 -6.43 -4.11 -0.80
CA PRO A 250 -6.42 -5.38 -0.10
C PRO A 250 -6.71 -5.25 1.40
N GLU A 251 -7.05 -6.37 2.02
CA GLU A 251 -7.12 -6.47 3.48
C GLU A 251 -6.41 -7.72 3.95
N LEU A 252 -5.78 -7.69 5.12
CA LEU A 252 -5.24 -8.89 5.77
C LEU A 252 -5.84 -9.04 7.17
N HIS A 253 -6.45 -10.17 7.41
CA HIS A 253 -7.02 -10.55 8.71
C HIS A 253 -6.15 -11.64 9.31
N LEU A 254 -5.70 -11.47 10.55
CA LEU A 254 -4.94 -12.50 11.27
C LEU A 254 -5.24 -12.51 12.76
N HIS A 255 -4.91 -13.61 13.42
CA HIS A 255 -4.88 -13.69 14.87
C HIS A 255 -3.43 -13.77 15.34
N LEU A 256 -3.07 -12.94 16.32
CA LEU A 256 -1.73 -12.99 16.91
C LEU A 256 -1.75 -12.97 18.44
N VAL A 257 -0.68 -13.48 19.02
CA VAL A 257 -0.33 -13.35 20.44
C VAL A 257 0.97 -12.55 20.50
N CYS A 258 1.01 -11.50 21.31
CA CYS A 258 2.22 -10.69 21.55
C CYS A 258 2.55 -10.75 23.04
N ASP A 259 3.83 -10.75 23.42
CA ASP A 259 4.25 -10.61 24.82
C ASP A 259 4.50 -9.16 25.26
N GLN A 260 4.25 -8.20 24.36
CA GLN A 260 4.24 -6.76 24.63
C GLN A 260 2.84 -6.18 24.38
N PRO A 261 2.47 -5.08 25.07
CA PRO A 261 1.17 -4.43 24.90
C PRO A 261 0.99 -3.75 23.54
N ASP A 262 2.07 -3.56 22.78
CA ASP A 262 2.02 -3.00 21.43
C ASP A 262 3.26 -3.38 20.62
N VAL A 263 3.14 -3.28 19.29
CA VAL A 263 4.23 -3.45 18.34
C VAL A 263 3.83 -2.84 16.99
N ASP A 264 4.83 -2.42 16.20
CA ASP A 264 4.62 -1.90 14.86
C ASP A 264 4.87 -3.01 13.83
N LEU A 265 3.85 -3.34 13.04
CA LEU A 265 3.92 -4.36 11.99
C LEU A 265 3.69 -3.75 10.61
N SER A 266 4.45 -4.23 9.63
CA SER A 266 4.28 -3.91 8.22
C SER A 266 3.94 -5.18 7.44
N VAL A 267 3.05 -5.04 6.46
CA VAL A 267 2.71 -6.08 5.50
C VAL A 267 3.11 -5.60 4.12
N LEU A 268 3.94 -6.38 3.42
CA LEU A 268 4.31 -6.12 2.04
C LEU A 268 3.76 -7.22 1.15
N VAL A 269 3.14 -6.85 0.02
CA VAL A 269 2.64 -7.79 -0.98
C VAL A 269 3.35 -7.52 -2.31
N HIS A 270 3.95 -8.57 -2.87
CA HIS A 270 4.69 -8.52 -4.13
C HIS A 270 4.21 -9.60 -5.10
N GLU A 271 4.31 -9.29 -6.39
CA GLU A 271 4.37 -10.28 -7.46
C GLU A 271 5.82 -10.75 -7.60
N ILE A 272 6.04 -12.06 -7.65
CA ILE A 272 7.32 -12.65 -8.05
C ILE A 272 7.12 -13.28 -9.42
N THR A 273 7.72 -12.68 -10.42
CA THR A 273 7.61 -13.13 -11.81
C THR A 273 8.41 -14.42 -12.05
N PRO A 274 8.17 -15.14 -13.17
CA PRO A 274 8.87 -16.40 -13.46
C PRO A 274 10.39 -16.29 -13.54
N ASP A 275 10.93 -15.13 -13.89
CA ASP A 275 12.38 -14.87 -13.95
C ASP A 275 12.97 -14.49 -12.57
N GLY A 276 12.13 -14.38 -11.55
CA GLY A 276 12.51 -14.05 -10.18
C GLY A 276 12.44 -12.56 -9.83
N ALA A 277 12.07 -11.67 -10.77
CA ALA A 277 11.89 -10.26 -10.46
C ALA A 277 10.72 -10.07 -9.47
N SER A 278 10.95 -9.22 -8.47
CA SER A 278 9.97 -8.86 -7.44
C SER A 278 9.33 -7.53 -7.80
N ILE A 279 8.00 -7.47 -7.82
CA ILE A 279 7.24 -6.28 -8.18
C ILE A 279 6.29 -5.94 -7.05
N PHE A 280 6.43 -4.74 -6.48
CA PHE A 280 5.56 -4.23 -5.43
C PHE A 280 4.10 -4.13 -5.92
N LEU A 281 3.18 -4.70 -5.15
CA LEU A 281 1.73 -4.59 -5.38
C LEU A 281 1.10 -3.59 -4.40
N THR A 282 1.32 -3.80 -3.11
CA THR A 282 0.77 -2.96 -2.05
C THR A 282 1.47 -3.23 -0.72
N SER A 283 1.19 -2.38 0.27
CA SER A 283 1.56 -2.62 1.65
C SER A 283 0.58 -1.98 2.61
N ASP A 284 0.60 -2.44 3.86
CA ASP A 284 -0.01 -1.78 5.01
C ASP A 284 1.03 -1.65 6.14
N LEU A 285 0.84 -0.64 6.99
CA LEU A 285 1.67 -0.38 8.14
C LEU A 285 0.77 -0.04 9.32
N LEU A 286 0.94 -0.78 10.43
CA LEU A 286 0.07 -0.64 11.57
C LEU A 286 0.83 -0.74 12.89
N ARG A 287 0.65 0.28 13.73
CA ARG A 287 0.83 0.17 15.19
C ARG A 287 -0.38 -0.54 15.76
N LEU A 288 -0.19 -1.71 16.37
CA LEU A 288 -1.31 -2.60 16.70
C LEU A 288 -2.32 -1.98 17.68
N SER A 289 -1.88 -1.15 18.63
CA SER A 289 -2.77 -0.40 19.52
C SER A 289 -3.68 0.59 18.78
N CYS A 290 -3.24 1.13 17.63
CA CYS A 290 -3.99 2.08 16.82
C CYS A 290 -4.85 1.41 15.72
N ARG A 291 -5.11 0.09 15.81
CA ARG A 291 -5.82 -0.70 14.80
C ARG A 291 -7.24 -0.23 14.44
N HIS A 292 -7.87 0.59 15.27
CA HIS A 292 -9.19 1.16 14.99
C HIS A 292 -9.14 2.43 14.13
N LEU A 293 -7.97 3.04 13.97
CA LEU A 293 -7.71 4.24 13.15
C LEU A 293 -8.62 5.45 13.47
N ASP A 294 -9.23 5.48 14.65
CA ASP A 294 -10.12 6.54 15.15
C ASP A 294 -9.45 7.42 16.22
N GLY A 295 -8.18 7.15 16.51
CA GLY A 295 -7.39 7.81 17.55
C GLY A 295 -7.48 7.18 18.93
N SER A 296 -8.27 6.12 19.09
CA SER A 296 -8.22 5.29 20.29
C SER A 296 -6.98 4.39 20.28
N HIS A 297 -6.53 4.06 21.49
CA HIS A 297 -5.55 3.01 21.72
C HIS A 297 -6.26 1.82 22.37
N ASP A 298 -6.25 0.70 21.66
CA ASP A 298 -6.74 -0.58 22.15
C ASP A 298 -5.52 -1.48 22.37
N TRP A 299 -4.90 -1.39 23.55
CA TRP A 299 -3.66 -2.10 23.86
C TRP A 299 -3.86 -3.63 23.79
N LEU A 300 -2.83 -4.35 23.35
CA LEU A 300 -2.83 -5.80 23.43
C LEU A 300 -2.73 -6.23 24.90
N VAL A 301 -3.38 -7.34 25.24
CA VAL A 301 -3.14 -8.02 26.51
C VAL A 301 -2.00 -9.02 26.28
N PRO A 302 -0.82 -8.84 26.89
CA PRO A 302 0.32 -9.72 26.67
C PRO A 302 -0.02 -11.19 26.93
N GLY A 303 0.29 -12.06 25.97
CA GLY A 303 0.02 -13.49 26.04
C GLY A 303 -1.40 -13.91 25.60
N GLU A 304 -2.31 -12.97 25.33
CA GLU A 304 -3.64 -13.27 24.82
C GLU A 304 -3.72 -13.15 23.28
N SER A 305 -4.58 -13.97 22.68
CA SER A 305 -4.83 -13.96 21.25
C SER A 305 -5.74 -12.79 20.87
N THR A 306 -5.28 -11.93 19.98
CA THR A 306 -6.03 -10.77 19.46
C THR A 306 -6.26 -10.90 17.95
N ALA A 307 -7.47 -10.58 17.50
CA ALA A 307 -7.77 -10.48 16.07
C ALA A 307 -7.33 -9.11 15.54
N ILE A 308 -6.55 -9.10 14.47
CA ILE A 308 -5.99 -7.89 13.85
C ILE A 308 -6.42 -7.84 12.39
N GLY A 309 -6.98 -6.69 11.99
CA GLY A 309 -7.33 -6.39 10.60
C GLY A 309 -6.45 -5.27 10.06
N PHE A 310 -5.59 -5.59 9.10
CA PHE A 310 -4.87 -4.63 8.27
C PHE A 310 -5.81 -4.19 7.15
N ARG A 311 -6.32 -2.97 7.24
CA ARG A 311 -7.30 -2.37 6.31
C ARG A 311 -6.79 -1.05 5.70
N GLY A 312 -5.54 -0.69 5.99
CA GLY A 312 -4.87 0.53 5.54
C GLY A 312 -4.03 0.33 4.28
N PHE A 313 -4.18 -0.81 3.58
CA PHE A 313 -3.37 -1.10 2.40
C PHE A 313 -3.44 0.00 1.35
N LYS A 314 -2.31 0.26 0.69
CA LYS A 314 -2.30 1.11 -0.51
C LYS A 314 -3.18 0.53 -1.61
N TRP A 315 -3.71 1.42 -2.44
CA TRP A 315 -4.43 1.04 -3.64
C TRP A 315 -3.48 0.30 -4.61
N CYS A 316 -3.96 -0.82 -5.15
CA CYS A 316 -3.30 -1.60 -6.19
C CYS A 316 -4.18 -1.64 -7.44
N GLN A 317 -3.59 -1.50 -8.63
CA GLN A 317 -4.26 -1.68 -9.91
C GLN A 317 -3.31 -2.38 -10.89
N ARG A 318 -3.18 -3.70 -10.73
CA ARG A 318 -2.21 -4.50 -11.48
C ARG A 318 -2.73 -5.90 -11.75
N ARG A 319 -2.48 -6.36 -12.97
CA ARG A 319 -2.56 -7.78 -13.36
C ARG A 319 -1.27 -8.50 -12.99
N VAL A 320 -1.38 -9.46 -12.09
CA VAL A 320 -0.37 -10.46 -11.79
C VAL A 320 -0.56 -11.61 -12.78
N ARG A 321 0.47 -11.90 -13.59
CA ARG A 321 0.33 -12.85 -14.70
C ARG A 321 0.30 -14.30 -14.21
N ALA A 322 -0.38 -15.18 -14.95
CA ALA A 322 -0.23 -16.62 -14.79
C ALA A 322 1.26 -17.00 -14.84
N GLY A 323 1.67 -17.92 -13.97
CA GLY A 323 3.06 -18.30 -13.77
C GLY A 323 3.83 -17.43 -12.77
N SER A 324 3.39 -16.20 -12.48
CA SER A 324 3.90 -15.41 -11.36
C SER A 324 3.41 -15.98 -10.02
N ARG A 325 4.00 -15.53 -8.92
CA ARG A 325 3.60 -15.89 -7.55
C ARG A 325 3.23 -14.65 -6.76
N LEU A 326 2.34 -14.81 -5.80
CA LEU A 326 2.13 -13.81 -4.75
C LEU A 326 3.13 -14.08 -3.61
N ARG A 327 3.80 -13.03 -3.14
CA ARG A 327 4.61 -13.07 -1.92
C ARG A 327 4.08 -12.06 -0.92
N VAL A 328 3.80 -12.53 0.29
CA VAL A 328 3.34 -11.73 1.42
C VAL A 328 4.40 -11.79 2.51
N ALA A 329 4.84 -10.64 3.00
CA ALA A 329 5.73 -10.55 4.14
C ALA A 329 5.04 -9.78 5.27
N VAL A 330 4.89 -10.41 6.44
CA VAL A 330 4.44 -9.75 7.68
C VAL A 330 5.68 -9.57 8.56
N ARG A 331 6.09 -8.34 8.83
CA ARG A 331 7.37 -8.06 9.49
C ARG A 331 7.28 -6.95 10.53
N HIS A 332 8.28 -6.91 11.40
CA HIS A 332 8.54 -5.76 12.26
C HIS A 332 8.80 -4.50 11.41
N ALA A 333 8.13 -3.41 11.74
CA ALA A 333 8.26 -2.14 11.01
C ALA A 333 9.32 -1.21 11.62
N SER A 334 10.57 -1.66 11.68
CA SER A 334 11.71 -0.83 12.11
C SER A 334 12.31 -0.07 10.94
N SER A 335 12.53 1.24 11.09
CA SER A 335 13.17 2.13 10.10
C SER A 335 13.75 3.35 10.80
N ILE A 336 14.85 3.91 10.27
CA ILE A 336 15.41 5.20 10.75
C ILE A 336 14.47 6.39 10.51
N GLN A 337 13.45 6.22 9.68
CA GLN A 337 12.44 7.24 9.37
C GLN A 337 11.19 7.10 10.25
N MET A 338 11.15 6.13 11.15
CA MET A 338 10.00 5.83 12.00
C MET A 338 10.37 5.90 13.48
N ASN A 339 9.44 6.40 14.29
CA ASN A 339 9.56 6.43 15.74
C ASN A 339 9.07 5.10 16.34
N ALA A 340 9.96 4.36 17.00
CA ALA A 340 9.62 3.10 17.66
C ALA A 340 8.66 3.30 18.86
N TYR A 341 7.73 2.37 19.05
CA TYR A 341 6.95 2.22 20.29
C TYR A 341 7.85 1.89 21.50
N PRO A 342 7.57 2.34 22.74
CA PRO A 342 6.47 3.18 23.20
C PRO A 342 6.72 4.69 23.18
N HIS A 343 7.94 5.16 22.90
CA HIS A 343 8.34 6.53 23.24
C HIS A 343 9.10 7.27 22.14
N GLY A 344 9.09 6.75 20.90
CA GLY A 344 9.86 7.32 19.79
C GLY A 344 11.38 7.30 20.01
N ARG A 345 11.85 6.50 20.97
CA ARG A 345 13.26 6.29 21.27
C ARG A 345 13.55 4.80 21.16
N PRO A 346 14.25 4.35 20.10
CA PRO A 346 14.58 2.93 19.93
C PRO A 346 15.33 2.32 21.12
N ALA A 347 16.05 3.11 21.91
CA ALA A 347 16.80 2.64 23.08
C ALA A 347 15.90 2.14 24.24
N ASP A 348 14.67 2.65 24.35
CA ASP A 348 13.74 2.31 25.44
C ASP A 348 12.63 1.34 24.98
N ALA A 349 12.64 0.98 23.69
CA ALA A 349 11.64 0.12 23.08
C ALA A 349 11.90 -1.36 23.43
N PRO A 350 10.91 -2.11 23.95
CA PRO A 350 11.12 -3.50 24.32
C PRO A 350 11.18 -4.39 23.07
N VAL A 351 11.94 -5.48 23.16
CA VAL A 351 11.85 -6.59 22.20
C VAL A 351 10.50 -7.27 22.40
N ALA A 352 9.76 -7.49 21.31
CA ALA A 352 8.49 -8.21 21.32
C ALA A 352 8.59 -9.54 20.57
N ARG A 353 7.98 -10.59 21.12
CA ARG A 353 7.78 -11.87 20.45
C ARG A 353 6.35 -11.95 19.98
N VAL A 354 6.17 -12.04 18.66
CA VAL A 354 4.87 -12.11 18.02
C VAL A 354 4.65 -13.53 17.50
N GLN A 355 3.49 -14.10 17.81
CA GLN A 355 3.06 -15.41 17.35
C GLN A 355 1.81 -15.26 16.49
N VAL A 356 1.86 -15.66 15.23
CA VAL A 356 0.70 -15.65 14.32
C VAL A 356 0.09 -17.05 14.30
N LEU A 357 -1.20 -17.13 14.60
CA LEU A 357 -1.93 -18.39 14.68
C LEU A 357 -2.35 -18.83 13.27
N HIS A 358 -2.27 -20.13 13.00
CA HIS A 358 -2.45 -20.71 11.66
C HIS A 358 -3.34 -21.96 11.66
N ASP A 359 -4.04 -22.27 12.76
CA ASP A 359 -5.10 -23.26 12.72
C ASP A 359 -6.28 -22.78 11.87
N ALA A 360 -7.07 -23.70 11.32
CA ALA A 360 -8.09 -23.43 10.31
C ALA A 360 -9.14 -22.40 10.77
N ALA A 361 -9.43 -22.30 12.07
CA ALA A 361 -10.35 -21.31 12.62
C ALA A 361 -9.77 -19.89 12.66
N ARG A 362 -8.45 -19.75 12.59
CA ARG A 362 -7.69 -18.50 12.78
C ARG A 362 -6.63 -18.26 11.72
N ALA A 363 -6.68 -19.01 10.62
CA ALA A 363 -5.73 -18.90 9.52
C ALA A 363 -5.71 -17.48 8.94
N PRO A 364 -4.53 -16.85 8.78
CA PRO A 364 -4.47 -15.51 8.21
C PRO A 364 -5.06 -15.48 6.81
N ARG A 365 -5.88 -14.48 6.52
CA ARG A 365 -6.65 -14.36 5.28
C ARG A 365 -6.39 -13.01 4.63
N LEU A 366 -5.73 -13.06 3.47
CA LEU A 366 -5.55 -11.93 2.56
C LEU A 366 -6.77 -11.87 1.62
N VAL A 367 -7.48 -10.76 1.64
CA VAL A 367 -8.60 -10.46 0.73
C VAL A 367 -8.07 -9.56 -0.37
N LEU A 368 -8.11 -10.03 -1.61
CA LEU A 368 -7.66 -9.30 -2.78
C LEU A 368 -8.86 -8.75 -3.55
N PRO A 369 -8.97 -7.43 -3.76
CA PRO A 369 -10.02 -6.83 -4.56
C PRO A 369 -9.74 -7.09 -6.03
N LEU A 370 -10.71 -7.67 -6.74
CA LEU A 370 -10.60 -7.99 -8.15
C LEU A 370 -11.18 -6.87 -8.99
N GLY A 371 -10.61 -6.66 -10.17
CA GLY A 371 -11.16 -5.75 -11.18
C GLY A 371 -11.12 -6.36 -12.56
N ASP A 372 -11.63 -5.60 -13.52
CA ASP A 372 -11.61 -5.98 -14.92
C ASP A 372 -10.19 -5.82 -15.51
N GLY A 373 -9.83 -6.78 -16.35
CA GLY A 373 -8.45 -7.05 -16.79
C GLY A 373 -8.04 -6.45 -18.11
#